data_AF-A0A348XJL4-F1
#
_entry.id   AF-A0A348XJL4-F1
#
_cell.length_a   1.000
_cell.length_b   1.000
_cell.length_c   1.000
_cell.angle_alpha   90.00
_cell.angle_beta   90.00
_cell.angle_gamma   90.00
#
_symmetry.space_group_name_H-M   'P 1'
#
loop_
_entity.id
_entity.type
_entity.pdbx_description
1 polymer ?
#
loop_
_entity_poly.entity_id
_entity_poly.type
_entity_poly.pdbx_seq_one_letter_code
_entity_poly.pdbx_strand_id
1 'polypeptide(L)'
;MDALRQAVAVSPENVPLLNLLAAACLKAGLGEEAQTHFARVLELDPSQIEAEVGTIEAVRRQGKGSEAVVRAESLCERLPGEGRGWLLRAKLDLAEGAAGAARRWYSKALELDRGLADIALSNEIADAGAPVSEDAKPAPIASGGANAFGMLPPGESMPPTTTSDFGESYRENVDVDFKDVGGMESVKEEIRMKILFPLQ
;
A
#
# COMPACT_ATOMS: atom_id res chain seq x y z
N MET A 1 -28.14 -13.75 -0.19
CA MET A 1 -28.12 -14.20 -1.59
C MET A 1 -29.52 -14.48 -2.08
N ASP A 2 -30.30 -15.33 -1.39
CA ASP A 2 -31.66 -15.71 -1.85
C ASP A 2 -32.64 -14.54 -1.99
N ALA A 3 -32.63 -13.61 -1.01
CA ALA A 3 -33.43 -12.40 -1.10
C ALA A 3 -33.06 -11.51 -2.30
N LEU A 4 -31.76 -11.46 -2.69
CA LEU A 4 -31.31 -10.71 -3.86
C LEU A 4 -31.76 -11.39 -5.16
N ARG A 5 -31.69 -12.73 -5.23
CA ARG A 5 -32.21 -13.47 -6.39
C ARG A 5 -33.71 -13.26 -6.57
N GLN A 6 -34.48 -13.26 -5.48
CA GLN A 6 -35.92 -12.95 -5.52
C GLN A 6 -36.17 -11.51 -5.96
N ALA A 7 -35.41 -10.54 -5.45
CA ALA A 7 -35.54 -9.14 -5.85
C ALA A 7 -35.24 -8.94 -7.34
N VAL A 8 -34.19 -9.57 -7.87
CA VAL A 8 -33.86 -9.56 -9.30
C VAL A 8 -34.93 -10.28 -10.13
N ALA A 9 -35.54 -11.35 -9.62
CA ALA A 9 -36.64 -12.02 -10.32
C ALA A 9 -37.88 -11.12 -10.46
N VAL A 10 -38.15 -10.27 -9.47
CA VAL A 10 -39.25 -9.29 -9.53
C VAL A 10 -38.90 -8.08 -10.41
N SER A 11 -37.63 -7.70 -10.49
CA SER A 11 -37.17 -6.56 -11.28
C SER A 11 -35.86 -6.89 -12.03
N PRO A 12 -35.95 -7.62 -13.15
CA PRO A 12 -34.79 -8.18 -13.86
C PRO A 12 -33.94 -7.15 -14.58
N GLU A 13 -34.42 -5.91 -14.73
CA GLU A 13 -33.72 -4.81 -15.40
C GLU A 13 -33.22 -3.74 -14.39
N ASN A 14 -33.32 -4.02 -13.10
CA ASN A 14 -32.82 -3.11 -12.07
C ASN A 14 -31.30 -3.24 -11.94
N VAL A 15 -30.57 -2.33 -12.60
CA VAL A 15 -29.10 -2.28 -12.62
C VAL A 15 -28.47 -2.32 -11.22
N PRO A 16 -28.89 -1.51 -10.23
CA PRO A 16 -28.38 -1.62 -8.86
C PRO A 16 -28.53 -3.00 -8.22
N LEU A 17 -29.70 -3.65 -8.38
CA LEU A 17 -29.94 -4.99 -7.83
C LEU A 17 -29.09 -6.05 -8.52
N LEU A 18 -28.94 -5.97 -9.84
CA LEU A 18 -28.07 -6.87 -10.60
C LEU A 18 -26.61 -6.73 -10.17
N ASN A 19 -26.10 -5.50 -10.01
CA ASN A 19 -24.75 -5.24 -9.51
C ASN A 19 -24.54 -5.81 -8.10
N LEU A 20 -25.51 -5.61 -7.21
CA LEU A 20 -25.42 -6.11 -5.85
C LEU A 20 -25.41 -7.64 -5.80
N LEU A 21 -26.25 -8.29 -6.63
CA LEU A 21 -26.26 -9.74 -6.77
C LEU A 21 -24.93 -10.25 -7.36
N ALA A 22 -24.42 -9.62 -8.41
CA ALA A 22 -23.15 -9.99 -9.03
C ALA A 22 -21.95 -9.86 -8.06
N ALA A 23 -21.90 -8.77 -7.30
CA ALA A 23 -20.89 -8.57 -6.25
C ALA A 23 -21.01 -9.61 -5.12
N ALA A 24 -22.23 -10.02 -4.77
CA ALA A 24 -22.45 -11.08 -3.81
C ALA A 24 -22.01 -12.46 -4.35
N CYS A 25 -22.26 -12.74 -5.64
CA CYS A 25 -21.74 -13.94 -6.32
C CYS A 25 -20.21 -13.97 -6.33
N LEU A 26 -19.54 -12.85 -6.61
CA LEU A 26 -18.08 -12.74 -6.53
C LEU A 26 -17.55 -13.12 -5.14
N LYS A 27 -18.15 -12.56 -4.08
CA LYS A 27 -17.77 -12.85 -2.69
C LYS A 27 -17.98 -14.32 -2.32
N ALA A 28 -18.99 -14.96 -2.91
CA ALA A 28 -19.26 -16.38 -2.73
C ALA A 28 -18.38 -17.31 -3.59
N GLY A 29 -17.49 -16.77 -4.43
CA GLY A 29 -16.65 -17.55 -5.35
C GLY A 29 -17.39 -18.03 -6.61
N LEU A 30 -18.63 -17.59 -6.83
CA LEU A 30 -19.44 -17.92 -8.01
C LEU A 30 -19.08 -16.97 -9.16
N GLY A 31 -17.86 -17.11 -9.68
CA GLY A 31 -17.31 -16.23 -10.71
C GLY A 31 -18.10 -16.26 -12.02
N GLU A 32 -18.62 -17.41 -12.44
CA GLU A 32 -19.39 -17.53 -13.68
C GLU A 32 -20.75 -16.82 -13.58
N GLU A 33 -21.50 -17.07 -12.50
CA GLU A 33 -22.78 -16.37 -12.26
C GLU A 33 -22.59 -14.86 -12.12
N ALA A 34 -21.50 -14.43 -11.48
CA ALA A 34 -21.17 -13.02 -11.37
C ALA A 34 -21.00 -12.38 -12.77
N GLN A 35 -20.28 -13.04 -13.68
CA GLN A 35 -20.13 -12.54 -15.05
C GLN A 35 -21.46 -12.45 -15.79
N THR A 36 -22.35 -13.44 -15.64
CA THR A 36 -23.67 -13.37 -16.27
C THR A 36 -24.45 -12.14 -15.81
N HIS A 37 -24.46 -11.87 -14.50
CA HIS A 37 -25.15 -10.70 -13.96
C HIS A 37 -24.48 -9.38 -14.35
N PHE A 38 -23.15 -9.29 -14.34
CA PHE A 38 -22.44 -8.09 -14.80
C PHE A 38 -22.60 -7.86 -16.31
N ALA A 39 -22.59 -8.90 -17.12
CA ALA A 39 -22.86 -8.80 -18.56
C ALA A 39 -24.26 -8.22 -18.80
N ARG A 40 -25.26 -8.68 -18.04
CA ARG A 40 -26.61 -8.12 -18.12
C ARG A 40 -26.66 -6.64 -17.71
N VAL A 41 -25.87 -6.23 -16.72
CA VAL A 41 -25.74 -4.82 -16.36
C VAL A 41 -25.15 -4.01 -17.51
N LEU A 42 -24.08 -4.50 -18.14
CA LEU A 42 -23.42 -3.82 -19.26
C LEU A 42 -24.28 -3.79 -20.54
N GLU A 43 -25.19 -4.75 -20.71
CA GLU A 43 -26.20 -4.71 -21.78
C GLU A 43 -27.23 -3.58 -21.56
N LEU A 44 -27.62 -3.34 -20.32
CA LEU A 44 -28.59 -2.29 -19.96
C LEU A 44 -27.93 -0.91 -19.89
N ASP A 45 -26.72 -0.84 -19.35
CA ASP A 45 -25.90 0.36 -19.23
C ASP A 45 -24.42 0.04 -19.52
N PRO A 46 -23.97 0.26 -20.77
CA PRO A 46 -22.57 0.05 -21.16
C PRO A 46 -21.57 0.97 -20.46
N SER A 47 -22.04 2.05 -19.81
CA SER A 47 -21.17 3.01 -19.13
C SER A 47 -20.89 2.64 -17.67
N GLN A 48 -21.48 1.55 -17.18
CA GLN A 48 -21.41 1.17 -15.78
C GLN A 48 -20.05 0.56 -15.39
N ILE A 49 -19.16 1.42 -14.87
CA ILE A 49 -17.78 1.09 -14.47
C ILE A 49 -17.75 -0.04 -13.43
N GLU A 50 -18.65 -0.03 -12.45
CA GLU A 50 -18.73 -1.08 -11.41
C GLU A 50 -18.87 -2.49 -12.00
N ALA A 51 -19.68 -2.62 -13.05
CA ALA A 51 -19.93 -3.91 -13.67
C ALA A 51 -18.73 -4.41 -14.47
N GLU A 52 -18.01 -3.49 -15.10
CA GLU A 52 -16.78 -3.81 -15.82
C GLU A 52 -15.65 -4.22 -14.87
N VAL A 53 -15.41 -3.43 -13.81
CA VAL A 53 -14.46 -3.75 -12.74
C VAL A 53 -14.81 -5.10 -12.11
N GLY A 54 -16.09 -5.35 -11.81
CA GLY A 54 -16.58 -6.61 -11.29
C GLY A 54 -16.37 -7.79 -12.25
N THR A 55 -16.51 -7.57 -13.55
CA THR A 55 -16.26 -8.59 -14.57
C THR A 55 -14.78 -8.96 -14.62
N ILE A 56 -13.86 -7.99 -14.58
CA ILE A 56 -12.41 -8.24 -14.56
C ILE A 56 -12.03 -9.07 -13.33
N GLU A 57 -12.55 -8.70 -12.15
CA GLU A 57 -12.32 -9.45 -10.91
C GLU A 57 -12.89 -10.87 -10.99
N ALA A 58 -14.04 -11.06 -11.65
CA ALA A 58 -14.62 -12.38 -11.88
C ALA A 58 -13.72 -13.25 -12.78
N VAL A 59 -13.25 -12.68 -13.90
CA VAL A 59 -12.31 -13.36 -14.83
C VAL A 59 -11.02 -13.75 -14.10
N ARG A 60 -10.48 -12.85 -13.28
CA ARG A 60 -9.28 -13.11 -12.47
C ARG A 60 -9.47 -14.28 -11.51
N ARG A 61 -10.60 -14.34 -10.79
CA ARG A 61 -10.91 -15.44 -9.86
C ARG A 61 -11.14 -16.79 -10.55
N GLN A 62 -11.52 -16.77 -11.82
CA GLN A 62 -11.62 -17.99 -12.66
C GLN A 62 -10.27 -18.50 -13.15
N GLY A 63 -9.15 -17.83 -12.82
CA GLY A 63 -7.81 -18.21 -13.28
C GLY A 63 -7.49 -17.80 -14.71
N LYS A 64 -8.37 -17.03 -15.37
CA LYS A 64 -8.15 -16.49 -16.73
C LYS A 64 -7.34 -15.18 -16.67
N GLY A 65 -6.15 -15.23 -16.08
CA GLY A 65 -5.32 -14.05 -15.81
C GLY A 65 -5.03 -13.19 -17.06
N SER A 66 -4.66 -13.82 -18.16
CA SER A 66 -4.35 -13.14 -19.42
C SER A 66 -5.52 -12.33 -19.98
N GLU A 67 -6.74 -12.89 -19.93
CA GLU A 67 -7.95 -12.17 -20.33
C GLU A 67 -8.24 -10.99 -19.39
N ALA A 68 -8.05 -11.19 -18.09
CA ALA A 68 -8.24 -10.13 -17.10
C ALA A 68 -7.24 -8.97 -17.31
N VAL A 69 -5.99 -9.25 -17.70
CA VAL A 69 -4.98 -8.22 -17.99
C VAL A 69 -5.42 -7.35 -19.16
N VAL A 70 -5.84 -7.95 -20.28
CA VAL A 70 -6.29 -7.21 -21.47
C VAL A 70 -7.49 -6.32 -21.13
N ARG A 71 -8.46 -6.85 -20.36
CA ARG A 71 -9.63 -6.06 -19.94
C ARG A 71 -9.26 -4.94 -18.98
N ALA A 72 -8.36 -5.18 -18.03
CA ALA A 72 -7.87 -4.15 -17.11
C ALA A 72 -7.09 -3.04 -17.85
N GLU A 73 -6.29 -3.40 -18.84
CA GLU A 73 -5.58 -2.46 -19.70
C GLU A 73 -6.55 -1.59 -20.50
N SER A 74 -7.53 -2.20 -21.17
CA SER A 74 -8.55 -1.46 -21.91
C SER A 74 -9.33 -0.48 -21.02
N LEU A 75 -9.64 -0.88 -19.78
CA LEU A 75 -10.28 0.00 -18.79
C LEU A 75 -9.37 1.19 -18.45
N CYS A 76 -8.08 0.96 -18.22
CA CYS A 76 -7.11 2.00 -17.92
C CYS A 76 -6.90 2.98 -19.08
N GLU A 77 -6.96 2.51 -20.33
CA GLU A 77 -6.83 3.34 -21.53
C GLU A 77 -8.07 4.22 -21.74
N ARG A 78 -9.26 3.65 -21.58
CA ARG A 78 -10.52 4.36 -21.79
C ARG A 78 -10.85 5.31 -20.64
N LEU A 79 -10.52 4.93 -19.41
CA LEU A 79 -10.78 5.69 -18.19
C LEU A 79 -9.49 5.85 -17.36
N PRO A 80 -8.56 6.71 -17.79
CA PRO A 80 -7.28 6.88 -17.11
C PRO A 80 -7.40 7.42 -15.68
N GLY A 81 -8.52 8.08 -15.35
CA GLY A 81 -8.82 8.58 -14.02
C GLY A 81 -9.44 7.56 -13.06
N GLU A 82 -9.78 6.36 -13.53
CA GLU A 82 -10.37 5.31 -12.70
C GLU A 82 -9.27 4.51 -11.99
N GLY A 83 -9.02 4.83 -10.71
CA GLY A 83 -7.97 4.19 -9.90
C GLY A 83 -8.10 2.67 -9.79
N ARG A 84 -9.33 2.13 -9.84
CA ARG A 84 -9.60 0.70 -9.70
C ARG A 84 -9.08 -0.14 -10.86
N GLY A 85 -9.04 0.41 -12.07
CA GLY A 85 -8.42 -0.27 -13.22
C GLY A 85 -6.94 -0.51 -12.99
N TRP A 86 -6.21 0.51 -12.51
CA TRP A 86 -4.79 0.42 -12.20
C TRP A 86 -4.51 -0.54 -11.03
N LEU A 87 -5.39 -0.56 -10.01
CA LEU A 87 -5.31 -1.51 -8.91
C LEU A 87 -5.48 -2.96 -9.38
N LEU A 88 -6.45 -3.22 -10.26
CA LEU A 88 -6.66 -4.55 -10.83
C LEU A 88 -5.47 -5.00 -11.67
N ARG A 89 -4.90 -4.10 -12.48
CA ARG A 89 -3.68 -4.37 -13.25
C ARG A 89 -2.52 -4.71 -12.33
N ALA A 90 -2.34 -3.98 -11.23
CA ALA A 90 -1.31 -4.29 -10.24
C ALA A 90 -1.48 -5.70 -9.62
N LYS A 91 -2.72 -6.08 -9.26
CA LYS A 91 -3.03 -7.41 -8.73
C LYS A 91 -2.76 -8.53 -9.74
N LEU A 92 -3.02 -8.28 -11.01
CA LEU A 92 -2.79 -9.23 -12.10
C LEU A 92 -1.30 -9.39 -12.41
N ASP A 93 -0.58 -8.29 -12.57
CA ASP A 93 0.87 -8.29 -12.83
C ASP A 93 1.63 -8.95 -11.67
N LEU A 94 1.18 -8.76 -10.42
CA LEU A 94 1.74 -9.45 -9.26
C LEU A 94 1.51 -10.96 -9.32
N ALA A 95 0.32 -11.40 -9.74
CA ALA A 95 0.02 -12.82 -9.93
C ALA A 95 0.86 -13.46 -11.05
N GLU A 96 1.28 -12.67 -12.05
CA GLU A 96 2.22 -13.10 -13.10
C GLU A 96 3.70 -13.03 -12.66
N GLY A 97 3.98 -12.56 -11.44
CA GLY A 97 5.33 -12.42 -10.89
C GLY A 97 6.06 -11.13 -11.28
N ALA A 98 5.39 -10.22 -11.99
CA ALA A 98 5.94 -8.93 -12.41
C ALA A 98 5.83 -7.87 -11.29
N ALA A 99 6.45 -8.12 -10.13
CA ALA A 99 6.35 -7.26 -8.94
C ALA A 99 6.76 -5.79 -9.20
N GLY A 100 7.74 -5.56 -10.08
CA GLY A 100 8.16 -4.21 -10.47
C GLY A 100 7.07 -3.44 -11.23
N ALA A 101 6.34 -4.09 -12.13
CA ALA A 101 5.20 -3.50 -12.83
C ALA A 101 4.02 -3.29 -11.87
N ALA A 102 3.73 -4.30 -11.04
CA ALA A 102 2.70 -4.22 -10.01
C ALA A 102 2.89 -3.01 -9.08
N ARG A 103 4.11 -2.74 -8.62
CA ARG A 103 4.42 -1.56 -7.79
C ARG A 103 4.10 -0.24 -8.49
N ARG A 104 4.45 -0.12 -9.78
CA ARG A 104 4.20 1.09 -10.58
C ARG A 104 2.71 1.36 -10.72
N TRP A 105 1.93 0.34 -11.08
CA TRP A 105 0.48 0.49 -11.24
C TRP A 105 -0.24 0.70 -9.92
N TYR A 106 0.19 0.03 -8.86
CA TYR A 106 -0.36 0.24 -7.54
C TYR A 106 -0.13 1.67 -7.05
N SER A 107 1.08 2.22 -7.26
CA SER A 107 1.38 3.62 -6.92
C SER A 107 0.47 4.59 -7.69
N LYS A 108 0.28 4.36 -9.00
CA LYS A 108 -0.63 5.15 -9.83
C LYS A 108 -2.10 5.07 -9.37
N ALA A 109 -2.54 3.90 -8.92
CA ALA A 109 -3.90 3.74 -8.37
C ALA A 109 -4.10 4.62 -7.12
N LEU A 110 -3.09 4.66 -6.23
CA LEU A 110 -3.13 5.46 -4.99
C LEU A 110 -2.99 6.97 -5.23
N GLU A 111 -2.30 7.38 -6.29
CA GLU A 111 -2.24 8.77 -6.72
C GLU A 111 -3.61 9.30 -7.13
N LEU A 112 -4.42 8.45 -7.80
CA LEU A 112 -5.77 8.78 -8.24
C LEU A 112 -6.79 8.71 -7.10
N ASP A 113 -6.75 7.62 -6.33
CA ASP A 113 -7.62 7.42 -5.18
C ASP A 113 -6.87 6.73 -4.03
N ARG A 114 -6.57 7.52 -2.99
CA ARG A 114 -5.92 7.03 -1.78
C ARG A 114 -6.78 6.04 -0.98
N GLY A 115 -8.09 6.04 -1.18
CA GLY A 115 -9.02 5.09 -0.55
C GLY A 115 -8.87 3.66 -1.05
N LEU A 116 -8.20 3.45 -2.19
CA LEU A 116 -7.90 2.15 -2.76
C LEU A 116 -6.69 1.45 -2.12
N ALA A 117 -6.14 2.04 -1.05
CA ALA A 117 -5.04 1.45 -0.29
C ALA A 117 -5.40 0.06 0.24
N ASP A 118 -4.64 -0.93 -0.21
CA ASP A 118 -4.73 -2.33 0.19
C ASP A 118 -3.41 -2.73 0.84
N ILE A 119 -3.38 -2.76 2.18
CA ILE A 119 -2.17 -3.04 2.96
C ILE A 119 -1.61 -4.43 2.61
N ALA A 120 -2.49 -5.42 2.44
CA ALA A 120 -2.08 -6.78 2.08
C ALA A 120 -1.38 -6.78 0.72
N LEU A 121 -1.98 -6.16 -0.30
CA LEU A 121 -1.35 -6.04 -1.61
C LEU A 121 -0.01 -5.30 -1.54
N SER A 122 0.07 -4.22 -0.75
CA SER A 122 1.30 -3.45 -0.63
C SER A 122 2.45 -4.27 -0.03
N ASN A 123 2.16 -5.12 0.94
CA ASN A 123 3.12 -6.05 1.54
C ASN A 123 3.51 -7.14 0.54
N GLU A 124 2.56 -7.75 -0.16
CA GLU A 124 2.85 -8.77 -1.18
C GLU A 124 3.76 -8.23 -2.30
N ILE A 125 3.53 -6.99 -2.76
CA ILE A 125 4.39 -6.31 -3.75
C ILE A 125 5.79 -6.03 -3.16
N ALA A 126 5.87 -5.70 -1.86
CA ALA A 126 7.15 -5.47 -1.19
C ALA A 126 7.94 -6.77 -1.07
N ASP A 127 7.29 -7.86 -0.66
CA ASP A 127 7.91 -9.18 -0.49
C ASP A 127 8.35 -9.76 -1.84
N ALA A 128 7.51 -9.64 -2.89
CA ALA A 128 7.83 -10.12 -4.23
C ALA A 128 8.89 -9.26 -4.95
N GLY A 129 9.03 -7.98 -4.55
CA GLY A 129 10.00 -7.04 -5.11
C GLY A 129 11.27 -6.87 -4.27
N ALA A 130 11.33 -7.47 -3.08
CA ALA A 130 12.55 -7.49 -2.28
C ALA A 130 13.59 -8.32 -3.04
N PRO A 131 14.82 -7.82 -3.25
CA PRO A 131 15.88 -8.70 -3.66
C PRO A 131 15.97 -9.80 -2.60
N VAL A 132 15.87 -11.06 -3.02
CA VAL A 132 16.14 -12.22 -2.17
C VAL A 132 17.61 -12.11 -1.79
N SER A 133 17.90 -11.35 -0.75
CA SER A 133 19.19 -11.37 -0.10
C SER A 133 19.18 -12.64 0.72
N GLU A 134 19.77 -13.70 0.16
CA GLU A 134 20.03 -14.97 0.86
C GLU A 134 20.84 -14.75 2.17
N ASP A 135 21.33 -13.54 2.41
CA ASP A 135 22.09 -13.12 3.59
C ASP A 135 21.34 -12.20 4.57
N ALA A 136 20.02 -12.04 4.46
CA ALA A 136 19.25 -11.29 5.45
C ALA A 136 19.07 -12.12 6.74
N LYS A 137 20.11 -12.14 7.59
CA LYS A 137 19.97 -12.55 8.99
C LYS A 137 18.84 -11.75 9.64
N PRO A 138 17.94 -12.37 10.42
CA PRO A 138 16.85 -11.66 11.06
C PRO A 138 17.44 -10.57 11.96
N ALA A 139 17.11 -9.31 11.69
CA ALA A 139 17.43 -8.21 12.57
C ALA A 139 16.74 -8.48 13.93
N PRO A 140 17.48 -8.48 15.05
CA PRO A 140 16.86 -8.67 16.34
C PRO A 140 15.99 -7.45 16.65
N ILE A 141 14.71 -7.70 16.89
CA ILE A 141 13.81 -6.77 17.56
C ILE A 141 14.28 -6.59 19.01
N ALA A 142 15.26 -5.71 19.24
CA ALA A 142 15.64 -5.30 20.59
C ALA A 142 14.64 -4.26 21.10
N SER A 143 13.50 -4.76 21.58
CA SER A 143 12.66 -4.10 22.56
C SER A 143 13.54 -3.65 23.73
N GLY A 144 13.43 -2.37 24.09
CA GLY A 144 14.16 -1.79 25.21
C GLY A 144 13.93 -2.53 26.52
N GLY A 145 14.96 -2.54 27.36
CA GLY A 145 14.86 -2.96 28.76
C GLY A 145 16.17 -3.47 29.34
N ALA A 146 16.63 -2.76 30.37
CA ALA A 146 17.54 -3.20 31.44
C ALA A 146 19.06 -3.23 31.17
N ASN A 147 19.70 -2.16 31.67
CA ASN A 147 20.97 -2.12 32.40
C ASN A 147 21.75 -3.45 32.55
N ALA A 148 22.88 -3.56 31.85
CA ALA A 148 23.94 -4.50 32.18
C ALA A 148 25.27 -3.73 32.30
N PHE A 149 25.54 -3.19 33.49
CA PHE A 149 26.86 -2.71 33.89
C PHE A 149 27.74 -3.95 34.11
N GLY A 150 28.37 -4.42 33.03
CA GLY A 150 29.32 -5.52 33.02
C GLY A 150 30.75 -4.99 33.17
N MET A 151 31.35 -5.29 34.32
CA MET A 151 32.73 -4.99 34.70
C MET A 151 33.74 -5.45 33.62
N LEU A 152 34.54 -4.53 33.08
CA LEU A 152 35.73 -4.84 32.27
C LEU A 152 36.93 -5.13 33.20
N PRO A 153 37.72 -6.20 33.00
CA PRO A 153 39.00 -6.36 33.68
C PRO A 153 40.04 -5.36 33.11
N PRO A 154 40.94 -4.81 33.94
CA PRO A 154 41.92 -3.82 33.49
C PRO A 154 43.09 -4.52 32.79
N GLY A 155 43.38 -4.18 31.53
CA GLY A 155 44.66 -4.59 30.93
C GLY A 155 44.81 -4.64 29.42
N GLU A 156 43.77 -4.48 28.59
CA GLU A 156 43.93 -4.64 27.13
C GLU A 156 43.46 -3.40 26.35
N SER A 157 44.41 -2.81 25.63
CA SER A 157 44.19 -1.71 24.68
C SER A 157 43.53 -2.21 23.40
N MET A 158 42.42 -1.60 23.01
CA MET A 158 41.76 -1.84 21.72
C MET A 158 42.64 -1.35 20.55
N PRO A 159 42.80 -2.12 19.46
CA PRO A 159 43.40 -1.61 18.23
C PRO A 159 42.42 -0.70 17.47
N PRO A 160 42.89 0.34 16.75
CA PRO A 160 42.02 1.19 15.95
C PRO A 160 41.55 0.43 14.71
N THR A 161 40.25 0.11 14.63
CA THR A 161 39.65 -0.39 13.39
C THR A 161 39.42 0.79 12.45
N THR A 162 40.29 0.91 11.46
CA THR A 162 40.11 1.78 10.30
C THR A 162 39.01 1.22 9.42
N THR A 163 37.83 1.82 9.45
CA THR A 163 36.80 1.64 8.41
C THR A 163 37.08 2.62 7.28
N SER A 164 38.02 2.25 6.42
CA SER A 164 38.10 2.79 5.07
C SER A 164 37.33 1.87 4.14
N ASP A 165 36.33 2.43 3.46
CA ASP A 165 35.75 2.03 2.17
C ASP A 165 34.22 1.93 2.25
N PHE A 166 33.53 3.03 1.94
CA PHE A 166 32.23 3.02 1.26
C PHE A 166 31.88 4.44 0.78
N GLY A 167 31.97 4.63 -0.54
CA GLY A 167 30.96 5.30 -1.36
C GLY A 167 30.72 6.80 -1.17
N GLU A 168 31.33 7.60 -2.04
CA GLU A 168 30.87 8.93 -2.42
C GLU A 168 29.41 8.93 -2.91
N SER A 169 28.53 9.69 -2.25
CA SER A 169 27.57 10.60 -2.90
C SER A 169 26.66 11.24 -1.83
N TYR A 170 26.39 12.53 -1.99
CA TYR A 170 25.55 13.40 -1.14
C TYR A 170 26.19 13.88 0.17
N ARG A 171 27.17 14.78 0.06
CA ARG A 171 27.39 15.82 1.07
C ARG A 171 26.91 17.16 0.52
N GLU A 172 25.65 17.50 0.78
CA GLU A 172 25.26 18.90 0.86
C GLU A 172 25.90 19.45 2.15
N ASN A 173 26.87 20.35 2.01
CA ASN A 173 27.45 21.05 3.15
C ASN A 173 26.42 22.07 3.65
N VAL A 174 25.60 21.66 4.60
CA VAL A 174 24.82 22.59 5.42
C VAL A 174 25.68 22.89 6.65
N ASP A 175 26.36 24.03 6.58
CA ASP A 175 27.30 24.54 7.59
C ASP A 175 26.51 25.18 8.74
N VAL A 176 25.80 24.36 9.51
CA VAL A 176 25.00 24.79 10.67
C VAL A 176 25.48 24.01 11.88
N ASP A 177 26.07 24.73 12.84
CA ASP A 177 26.59 24.13 14.06
C ASP A 177 25.50 24.15 15.14
N PHE A 178 25.60 23.29 16.16
CA PHE A 178 24.56 23.18 17.21
C PHE A 178 24.38 24.47 18.03
N LYS A 179 25.29 25.43 17.89
CA LYS A 179 25.23 26.77 18.48
C LYS A 179 24.24 27.68 17.75
N ASP A 180 23.96 27.43 16.47
CA ASP A 180 23.12 28.27 15.62
C ASP A 180 21.62 27.98 15.78
N VAL A 181 21.27 26.85 16.39
CA VAL A 181 19.88 26.45 16.70
C VAL A 181 19.44 26.82 18.12
N GLY A 182 20.26 27.56 18.88
CA GLY A 182 20.02 27.89 20.29
C GLY A 182 19.51 29.31 20.53
N GLY A 183 18.24 29.58 20.21
CA GLY A 183 17.60 30.91 20.39
C GLY A 183 16.71 31.08 21.63
N MET A 184 16.90 30.30 22.70
CA MET A 184 16.00 30.29 23.88
C MET A 184 16.61 30.86 25.18
N GLU A 185 17.77 31.52 25.12
CA GLU A 185 18.36 32.16 26.31
C GLU A 185 17.45 33.24 26.92
N SER A 186 16.72 34.00 26.09
CA SER A 186 15.75 34.99 26.57
C SER A 186 14.59 34.36 27.33
N VAL A 187 14.11 33.19 26.88
CA VAL A 187 13.01 32.45 27.48
C VAL A 187 13.42 31.83 28.83
N LYS A 188 14.66 31.34 28.93
CA LYS A 188 15.20 30.84 30.21
C LYS A 188 15.32 31.96 31.25
N GLU A 189 15.77 33.15 30.85
CA GLU A 189 15.89 34.30 31.75
C GLU A 189 14.50 34.79 32.21
N GLU A 190 13.50 34.80 31.32
CA GLU A 190 12.12 35.17 31.65
C GLU A 190 11.46 34.19 32.64
N ILE A 191 11.69 32.88 32.46
CA ILE A 191 11.24 31.84 33.39
C ILE A 191 11.92 32.02 34.75
N ARG A 192 13.23 32.30 34.78
CA ARG A 192 13.99 32.49 36.02
C ARG A 192 13.47 33.66 36.86
N MET A 193 13.09 34.77 36.22
CA MET A 193 12.53 35.94 36.88
C MET A 193 11.14 35.68 37.47
N LYS A 194 10.30 34.89 36.78
CA LYS A 194 8.95 34.53 37.24
C LYS A 194 8.93 33.51 38.39
N ILE A 195 9.99 32.71 38.55
CA ILE A 195 10.10 31.72 39.63
C ILE A 195 10.62 32.34 40.94
N LEU A 196 11.47 33.37 40.86
CA LEU A 196 12.16 33.94 42.04
C LEU A 196 11.43 35.08 42.76
N PHE A 197 10.42 35.71 42.15
CA PHE A 197 9.65 36.79 42.80
C PHE A 197 8.16 36.43 42.90
N PRO A 198 7.67 35.89 44.03
CA PRO A 198 6.26 35.95 44.32
C PRO A 198 5.88 37.43 44.49
N LEU A 199 4.94 37.90 43.68
CA LEU A 199 4.34 39.23 43.71
C LEU A 199 4.06 39.64 45.17
N GLN A 200 4.66 40.74 45.62
CA GLN A 200 4.13 41.55 46.72
C GLN A 200 3.07 42.50 46.18
#